data_AF-A0A511UW39-F1
#
_entry.id   AF-A0A511UW39-F1
#
_cell.length_a   1.000
_cell.length_b   1.000
_cell.length_c   1.000
_cell.angle_alpha   90.00
_cell.angle_beta   90.00
_cell.angle_gamma   90.00
#
_symmetry.space_group_name_H-M   'P 1'
#
loop_
_entity.id
_entity.type
_entity.pdbx_description
1 polymer ?
#
loop_
_entity_poly.entity_id
_entity_poly.type
_entity_poly.pdbx_seq_one_letter_code
_entity_poly.pdbx_strand_id
1 'polypeptide(L)'
;MIEISEILQSNNLLTLTVPYFNLSSKEDSEYFYVTSTYRKSQGCSPTEEEISENNTLLVEMTGLPFRSQSNTQGNHLLRIKKSDEISNRIKFFNKLYKRIQLLKFEEDPSEFQRKIILSLFSLRGSIDCMYNFFSVDILKENQSREYLYQIFNLLTSIDDIKQLNLNFRELQDQYVEGISKRNTQIRINLRWFYDKYKYDLKNMNIYKARILDENSSIIRTKNIAQRLKPQFIERMMFYINTVYESLADEEAHPSLIREKVKEYRSILDFKDSNENKEEYARSNSIRDLAKALLPDECVCCKNEYSLSDRTFKYRDSERYYLEIHHVISFASDRSGDQFDNLVKVCPACHRALTKNRADESYQKKLISNILKNSATANNYVEFLLEPPFNEKDKVDYVYEKLK
;
A
#
# COMPACT_ATOMS: atom_id res chain seq x y z
N MET A 1 -25.26 -3.82 -10.62
CA MET A 1 -25.35 -3.68 -9.15
C MET A 1 -24.91 -5.00 -8.58
N ILE A 2 -24.16 -4.98 -7.49
CA ILE A 2 -23.59 -6.15 -6.83
C ILE A 2 -23.63 -5.92 -5.32
N GLU A 3 -23.82 -6.97 -4.52
CA GLU A 3 -23.79 -6.90 -3.06
C GLU A 3 -22.35 -7.00 -2.52
N ILE A 4 -22.11 -6.42 -1.34
CA ILE A 4 -20.78 -6.51 -0.69
C ILE A 4 -20.38 -7.96 -0.43
N SER A 5 -21.33 -8.83 -0.06
CA SER A 5 -21.10 -10.26 0.16
C SER A 5 -20.52 -10.95 -1.08
N GLU A 6 -21.09 -10.68 -2.25
CA GLU A 6 -20.64 -11.21 -3.55
C GLU A 6 -19.22 -10.75 -3.88
N ILE A 7 -18.89 -9.48 -3.60
CA ILE A 7 -17.52 -8.97 -3.78
C ILE A 7 -16.54 -9.70 -2.84
N LEU A 8 -16.87 -9.79 -1.55
CA LEU A 8 -15.97 -10.37 -0.54
C LEU A 8 -15.76 -11.88 -0.69
N GLN A 9 -16.71 -12.59 -1.29
CA GLN A 9 -16.60 -14.02 -1.59
C GLN A 9 -15.81 -14.31 -2.88
N SER A 10 -15.55 -13.29 -3.71
CA SER A 10 -14.82 -13.48 -4.97
C SER A 10 -13.41 -14.02 -4.73
N ASN A 11 -12.97 -14.92 -5.63
CA ASN A 11 -11.58 -15.36 -5.77
C ASN A 11 -10.83 -14.56 -6.84
N ASN A 12 -11.51 -13.68 -7.58
CA ASN A 12 -10.84 -12.79 -8.53
C ASN A 12 -10.35 -11.54 -7.77
N LEU A 13 -9.03 -11.40 -7.65
CA LEU A 13 -8.40 -10.27 -6.97
C LEU A 13 -8.81 -8.90 -7.58
N LEU A 14 -9.11 -8.81 -8.89
CA LEU A 14 -9.58 -7.55 -9.50
C LEU A 14 -10.97 -7.15 -8.99
N THR A 15 -11.84 -8.11 -8.66
CA THR A 15 -13.16 -7.85 -8.04
C THR A 15 -13.01 -7.12 -6.70
N LEU A 16 -11.93 -7.39 -5.95
CA LEU A 16 -11.66 -6.79 -4.64
C LEU A 16 -10.87 -5.48 -4.74
N THR A 17 -9.80 -5.50 -5.55
CA THR A 17 -8.84 -4.40 -5.62
C THR A 17 -9.36 -3.20 -6.38
N VAL A 18 -10.22 -3.38 -7.40
CA VAL A 18 -10.83 -2.26 -8.12
C VAL A 18 -11.69 -1.39 -7.19
N PRO A 19 -12.64 -1.94 -6.40
CA PRO A 19 -13.36 -1.16 -5.39
C PRO A 19 -12.47 -0.58 -4.30
N TYR A 20 -11.47 -1.34 -3.84
CA TYR A 20 -10.55 -0.89 -2.79
C TYR A 20 -9.78 0.39 -3.17
N PHE A 21 -9.31 0.48 -4.42
CA PHE A 21 -8.54 1.64 -4.89
C PHE A 21 -9.40 2.73 -5.55
N ASN A 22 -10.63 2.45 -5.97
CA ASN A 22 -11.41 3.37 -6.82
C ASN A 22 -12.79 3.73 -6.29
N LEU A 23 -13.04 3.51 -4.99
CA LEU A 23 -14.26 4.00 -4.34
C LEU A 23 -14.37 5.52 -4.55
N SER A 24 -15.47 5.96 -5.15
CA SER A 24 -15.76 7.36 -5.47
C SER A 24 -16.10 8.14 -4.21
N SER A 25 -15.88 9.46 -4.17
CA SER A 25 -16.35 10.31 -3.07
C SER A 25 -17.88 10.33 -2.95
N LYS A 26 -18.61 9.96 -4.02
CA LYS A 26 -20.05 9.75 -3.99
C LYS A 26 -20.42 8.50 -3.17
N GLU A 27 -21.28 8.66 -2.19
CA GLU A 27 -22.08 7.58 -1.58
C GLU A 27 -23.48 8.07 -1.24
N ASP A 28 -24.40 7.13 -1.05
CA ASP A 28 -25.70 7.39 -0.45
C ASP A 28 -25.98 6.37 0.66
N SER A 29 -27.18 6.38 1.24
CA SER A 29 -27.57 5.49 2.32
C SER A 29 -27.56 4.00 1.93
N GLU A 30 -27.68 3.67 0.65
CA GLU A 30 -27.85 2.30 0.17
C GLU A 30 -26.63 1.75 -0.59
N TYR A 31 -25.82 2.62 -1.21
CA TYR A 31 -24.76 2.20 -2.12
C TYR A 31 -23.43 2.91 -1.88
N PHE A 32 -22.36 2.13 -2.04
CA PHE A 32 -21.06 2.66 -2.44
C PHE A 32 -20.94 2.69 -3.96
N TYR A 33 -20.08 3.56 -4.47
CA TYR A 33 -19.88 3.75 -5.91
C TYR A 33 -18.42 3.63 -6.29
N VAL A 34 -18.15 3.01 -7.44
CA VAL A 34 -16.84 3.06 -8.12
C VAL A 34 -17.07 3.72 -9.48
N THR A 35 -16.22 4.68 -9.81
CA THR A 35 -16.35 5.49 -11.04
C THR A 35 -15.08 5.48 -11.86
N SER A 36 -15.21 5.22 -13.16
CA SER A 36 -14.19 5.48 -14.17
C SER A 36 -14.66 6.64 -15.04
N THR A 37 -13.91 7.75 -15.06
CA THR A 37 -14.27 8.96 -15.82
C THR A 37 -13.20 9.24 -16.86
N TYR A 38 -13.63 9.41 -18.11
CA TYR A 38 -12.76 9.78 -19.21
C TYR A 38 -12.78 11.29 -19.42
N ARG A 39 -11.61 11.90 -19.35
CA ARG A 39 -11.41 13.32 -19.66
C ARG A 39 -10.40 13.44 -20.78
N LYS A 40 -10.53 14.49 -21.59
CA LYS A 40 -9.53 14.87 -22.59
C LYS A 40 -8.16 15.02 -21.92
N SER A 41 -7.15 14.40 -22.50
CA SER A 41 -5.78 14.36 -21.97
C SER A 41 -4.78 14.73 -23.07
N GLN A 42 -3.98 15.79 -22.91
CA GLN A 42 -2.88 16.17 -23.81
C GLN A 42 -3.14 16.00 -25.33
N GLY A 43 -4.31 16.44 -25.81
CA GLY A 43 -4.67 16.34 -27.24
C GLY A 43 -5.41 15.05 -27.63
N CYS A 44 -5.44 14.06 -26.73
CA CYS A 44 -6.22 12.83 -26.82
C CYS A 44 -7.63 13.04 -26.25
N SER A 45 -8.68 12.73 -27.00
CA SER A 45 -10.07 12.69 -26.52
C SER A 45 -10.59 11.26 -26.60
N PRO A 46 -11.39 10.79 -25.63
CA PRO A 46 -12.00 9.46 -25.70
C PRO A 46 -13.03 9.41 -26.83
N THR A 47 -13.09 8.30 -27.56
CA THR A 47 -14.14 8.04 -28.56
C THR A 47 -15.30 7.26 -27.94
N GLU A 48 -16.48 7.30 -28.58
CA GLU A 48 -17.64 6.52 -28.13
C GLU A 48 -17.40 5.00 -28.21
N GLU A 49 -16.71 4.55 -29.26
CA GLU A 49 -16.27 3.17 -29.42
C GLU A 49 -15.36 2.74 -28.27
N GLU A 50 -14.38 3.58 -27.91
CA GLU A 50 -13.48 3.28 -26.81
C GLU A 50 -14.22 3.17 -25.46
N ILE A 51 -15.18 4.07 -25.22
CA ILE A 51 -16.00 4.04 -24.02
C ILE A 51 -16.84 2.77 -23.98
N SER A 52 -17.46 2.37 -25.10
CA SER A 52 -18.27 1.15 -25.18
C SER A 52 -17.44 -0.11 -24.91
N GLU A 53 -16.31 -0.26 -25.59
CA GLU A 53 -15.40 -1.41 -25.44
C GLU A 53 -14.82 -1.48 -24.02
N ASN A 54 -14.43 -0.35 -23.43
CA ASN A 54 -13.96 -0.33 -22.04
C ASN A 54 -14.99 -0.83 -21.04
N ASN A 55 -16.29 -0.62 -21.26
CA ASN A 55 -17.30 -1.17 -20.36
C ASN A 55 -17.26 -2.70 -20.38
N THR A 56 -17.17 -3.31 -21.57
CA THR A 56 -17.05 -4.76 -21.74
C THR A 56 -15.78 -5.28 -21.07
N LEU A 57 -14.64 -4.68 -21.35
CA LEU A 57 -13.34 -5.07 -20.77
C LEU A 57 -13.33 -4.97 -19.24
N LEU A 58 -13.90 -3.90 -18.66
CA LEU A 58 -14.01 -3.77 -17.21
C LEU A 58 -14.86 -4.87 -16.61
N VAL A 59 -16.01 -5.20 -17.21
CA VAL A 59 -16.89 -6.28 -16.72
C VAL A 59 -16.19 -7.64 -16.82
N GLU A 60 -15.56 -7.96 -17.95
CA GLU A 60 -14.89 -9.23 -18.18
C GLU A 60 -13.69 -9.44 -17.24
N MET A 61 -12.82 -8.43 -17.12
CA MET A 61 -11.61 -8.54 -16.30
C MET A 61 -11.91 -8.57 -14.80
N THR A 62 -12.88 -7.77 -14.34
CA THR A 62 -13.14 -7.60 -12.91
C THR A 62 -14.27 -8.48 -12.39
N GLY A 63 -15.12 -9.00 -13.27
CA GLY A 63 -16.39 -9.63 -12.90
C GLY A 63 -17.40 -8.66 -12.27
N LEU A 64 -17.12 -7.35 -12.26
CA LEU A 64 -17.97 -6.35 -11.63
C LEU A 64 -18.95 -5.77 -12.65
N PRO A 65 -20.25 -5.63 -12.31
CA PRO A 65 -21.28 -5.17 -13.24
C PRO A 65 -21.27 -3.64 -13.44
N PHE A 66 -20.19 -3.13 -14.05
CA PHE A 66 -20.07 -1.74 -14.51
C PHE A 66 -21.09 -1.41 -15.60
N ARG A 67 -21.57 -0.16 -15.60
CA ARG A 67 -22.45 0.38 -16.62
C ARG A 67 -21.98 1.74 -17.10
N SER A 68 -21.99 1.97 -18.41
CA SER A 68 -21.82 3.29 -19.00
C SER A 68 -23.03 4.17 -18.68
N GLN A 69 -22.82 5.35 -18.10
CA GLN A 69 -23.89 6.30 -17.79
C GLN A 69 -24.17 7.28 -18.95
N SER A 70 -23.21 7.48 -19.84
CA SER A 70 -23.32 8.39 -20.98
C SER A 70 -22.21 8.08 -21.98
N ASN A 71 -22.58 7.90 -23.25
CA ASN A 71 -21.63 7.69 -24.34
C ASN A 71 -20.85 8.98 -24.68
N THR A 72 -21.40 10.16 -24.35
CA THR A 72 -20.83 11.47 -24.67
C THR A 72 -19.94 12.06 -23.57
N GLN A 73 -20.20 11.75 -22.30
CA GLN A 73 -19.38 12.20 -21.17
C GLN A 73 -18.42 11.14 -20.62
N GLY A 74 -18.52 9.88 -21.08
CA GLY A 74 -17.56 8.82 -20.80
C GLY A 74 -17.42 8.51 -19.31
N ASN A 75 -18.47 7.99 -18.68
CA ASN A 75 -18.43 7.57 -17.28
C ASN A 75 -18.94 6.13 -17.11
N HIS A 76 -18.12 5.25 -16.53
CA HIS A 76 -18.57 3.95 -16.04
C HIS A 76 -18.84 4.01 -14.55
N LEU A 77 -19.99 3.48 -14.15
CA LEU A 77 -20.42 3.40 -12.77
C LEU A 77 -20.64 1.95 -12.36
N LEU A 78 -20.05 1.57 -11.23
CA LEU A 78 -20.42 0.39 -10.47
C LEU A 78 -21.14 0.83 -9.20
N ARG A 79 -22.27 0.16 -8.91
CA ARG A 79 -23.07 0.33 -7.69
C ARG A 79 -22.90 -0.90 -6.82
N ILE A 80 -22.41 -0.70 -5.61
CA ILE A 80 -22.16 -1.74 -4.61
C ILE A 80 -23.14 -1.54 -3.47
N LYS A 81 -24.07 -2.49 -3.29
CA LYS A 81 -25.13 -2.40 -2.28
C LYS A 81 -24.55 -2.64 -0.88
N LYS A 82 -24.79 -1.70 0.03
CA LYS A 82 -24.41 -1.78 1.44
C LYS A 82 -25.14 -2.93 2.13
N SER A 83 -24.54 -3.44 3.21
CA SER A 83 -25.20 -4.37 4.14
C SER A 83 -25.30 -3.73 5.52
N ASP A 84 -26.13 -4.28 6.39
CA ASP A 84 -26.29 -3.79 7.77
C ASP A 84 -24.95 -3.84 8.53
N GLU A 85 -24.15 -4.88 8.29
CA GLU A 85 -22.82 -5.03 8.89
C GLU A 85 -21.81 -4.03 8.34
N ILE A 86 -21.88 -3.74 7.03
CA ILE A 86 -20.90 -2.93 6.28
C ILE A 86 -21.63 -1.73 5.65
N SER A 87 -21.91 -0.76 6.51
CA SER A 87 -22.65 0.46 6.16
C SER A 87 -21.77 1.68 5.87
N ASN A 88 -20.47 1.62 6.20
CA ASN A 88 -19.52 2.72 6.02
C ASN A 88 -18.21 2.27 5.32
N ARG A 89 -17.48 3.25 4.77
CA ARG A 89 -16.26 3.04 3.98
C ARG A 89 -15.14 2.35 4.75
N ILE A 90 -14.91 2.74 6.01
CA ILE A 90 -13.83 2.18 6.83
C ILE A 90 -14.04 0.67 6.99
N LYS A 91 -15.24 0.25 7.38
CA LYS A 91 -15.59 -1.18 7.48
C LYS A 91 -15.43 -1.89 6.14
N PHE A 92 -15.85 -1.26 5.04
CA PHE A 92 -15.75 -1.86 3.72
C PHE A 92 -14.29 -2.05 3.29
N PHE A 93 -13.44 -1.04 3.46
CA PHE A 93 -12.01 -1.13 3.19
C PHE A 93 -11.33 -2.19 4.04
N ASN A 94 -11.64 -2.28 5.33
CA ASN A 94 -11.07 -3.30 6.21
C ASN A 94 -11.40 -4.72 5.73
N LYS A 95 -12.65 -4.97 5.33
CA LYS A 95 -13.09 -6.28 4.82
C LYS A 95 -12.47 -6.60 3.45
N LEU A 96 -12.41 -5.63 2.55
CA LEU A 96 -11.71 -5.78 1.26
C LEU A 96 -10.23 -6.08 1.47
N TYR A 97 -9.54 -5.27 2.28
CA TYR A 97 -8.13 -5.47 2.60
C TYR A 97 -7.89 -6.86 3.20
N LYS A 98 -8.79 -7.36 4.06
CA LYS A 98 -8.67 -8.68 4.68
C LYS A 98 -8.69 -9.75 3.61
N ARG A 99 -9.69 -9.68 2.74
CA ARG A 99 -9.82 -10.64 1.65
C ARG A 99 -8.66 -10.56 0.67
N ILE A 100 -8.17 -9.36 0.35
CA ILE A 100 -6.98 -9.16 -0.48
C ILE A 100 -5.75 -9.81 0.14
N GLN A 101 -5.51 -9.64 1.46
CA GLN A 101 -4.38 -10.29 2.13
C GLN A 101 -4.53 -11.82 2.12
N LEU A 102 -5.74 -12.36 2.32
CA LEU A 102 -5.96 -13.79 2.25
C LEU A 102 -5.66 -14.36 0.85
N LEU A 103 -6.16 -13.71 -0.21
CA LEU A 103 -5.87 -14.14 -1.59
C LEU A 103 -4.41 -13.94 -1.99
N LYS A 104 -3.70 -12.97 -1.41
CA LYS A 104 -2.26 -12.78 -1.63
C LYS A 104 -1.48 -14.07 -1.36
N PHE A 105 -1.91 -14.90 -0.42
CA PHE A 105 -1.24 -16.15 -0.08
C PHE A 105 -1.51 -17.30 -1.06
N GLU A 106 -2.53 -17.16 -1.90
CA GLU A 106 -2.93 -18.16 -2.89
C GLU A 106 -2.48 -17.79 -4.31
N GLU A 107 -2.17 -16.53 -4.55
CA GLU A 107 -1.89 -15.97 -5.86
C GLU A 107 -0.40 -15.92 -6.19
N ASP A 108 -0.07 -16.09 -7.48
CA ASP A 108 1.30 -15.87 -7.94
C ASP A 108 1.74 -14.44 -7.59
N PRO A 109 2.90 -14.29 -6.95
CA PRO A 109 3.59 -13.03 -6.69
C PRO A 109 3.49 -11.91 -7.73
N SER A 110 3.85 -12.25 -8.98
CA SER A 110 3.95 -11.32 -10.07
C SER A 110 2.57 -10.92 -10.57
N GLU A 111 1.62 -11.86 -10.56
CA GLU A 111 0.21 -11.60 -10.85
C GLU A 111 -0.46 -10.76 -9.78
N PHE A 112 -0.20 -11.01 -8.49
CA PHE A 112 -0.69 -10.18 -7.39
C PHE A 112 -0.23 -8.73 -7.56
N GLN A 113 1.08 -8.52 -7.77
CA GLN A 113 1.63 -7.19 -8.03
C GLN A 113 1.00 -6.54 -9.27
N ARG A 114 0.89 -7.29 -10.37
CA ARG A 114 0.31 -6.82 -11.63
C ARG A 114 -1.12 -6.32 -11.42
N LYS A 115 -1.96 -7.11 -10.73
CA LYS A 115 -3.36 -6.75 -10.44
C LYS A 115 -3.48 -5.56 -9.48
N ILE A 116 -2.62 -5.46 -8.46
CA ILE A 116 -2.58 -4.28 -7.57
C ILE A 116 -2.28 -3.01 -8.36
N ILE A 117 -1.24 -3.02 -9.20
CA ILE A 117 -0.83 -1.87 -10.00
C ILE A 117 -1.92 -1.48 -10.99
N LEU A 118 -2.49 -2.45 -11.72
CA LEU A 118 -3.56 -2.18 -12.69
C LEU A 118 -4.81 -1.63 -12.00
N SER A 119 -5.28 -2.26 -10.91
CA SER A 119 -6.45 -1.75 -10.17
C SER A 119 -6.25 -0.33 -9.66
N LEU A 120 -5.04 0.04 -9.23
CA LEU A 120 -4.74 1.37 -8.74
C LEU A 120 -4.76 2.45 -9.86
N PHE A 121 -4.22 2.15 -11.05
CA PHE A 121 -3.99 3.16 -12.09
C PHE A 121 -4.99 3.12 -13.26
N SER A 122 -5.63 1.98 -13.54
CA SER A 122 -6.43 1.78 -14.77
C SER A 122 -7.67 2.68 -14.88
N LEU A 123 -8.27 3.11 -13.77
CA LEU A 123 -9.49 3.93 -13.81
C LEU A 123 -9.17 5.42 -13.66
N ARG A 124 -8.38 5.77 -12.64
CA ARG A 124 -8.17 7.17 -12.22
C ARG A 124 -6.77 7.70 -12.50
N GLY A 125 -5.85 6.87 -12.99
CA GLY A 125 -4.47 7.26 -13.27
C GLY A 125 -4.36 8.37 -14.32
N SER A 126 -3.43 9.30 -14.12
CA SER A 126 -3.13 10.40 -15.04
C SER A 126 -1.63 10.53 -15.26
N ILE A 127 -1.19 10.63 -16.52
CA ILE A 127 0.23 10.70 -16.86
C ILE A 127 0.75 12.13 -16.76
N ASP A 128 2.01 12.24 -16.34
CA ASP A 128 2.81 13.45 -16.32
C ASP A 128 4.14 13.17 -17.01
N CYS A 129 4.17 13.42 -18.33
CA CYS A 129 5.36 13.22 -19.15
C CYS A 129 6.52 14.15 -18.74
N MET A 130 6.23 15.32 -18.14
CA MET A 130 7.27 16.26 -17.72
C MET A 130 8.09 15.64 -16.59
N TYR A 131 7.41 15.23 -15.53
CA TYR A 131 8.03 14.66 -14.32
C TYR A 131 8.20 13.15 -14.34
N ASN A 132 7.80 12.47 -15.43
CA ASN A 132 7.91 11.02 -15.63
C ASN A 132 7.13 10.21 -14.57
N PHE A 133 5.89 10.62 -14.29
CA PHE A 133 5.02 9.93 -13.34
C PHE A 133 3.68 9.56 -13.92
N PHE A 134 3.17 8.39 -13.55
CA PHE A 134 1.75 8.06 -13.63
C PHE A 134 1.16 8.18 -12.23
N SER A 135 0.13 9.00 -12.07
CA SER A 135 -0.32 9.47 -10.75
C SER A 135 -1.80 9.22 -10.51
N VAL A 136 -2.16 8.88 -9.27
CA VAL A 136 -3.54 8.73 -8.81
C VAL A 136 -3.74 9.42 -7.46
N ASP A 137 -4.90 10.07 -7.30
CA ASP A 137 -5.27 10.78 -6.09
C ASP A 137 -5.81 9.80 -5.02
N ILE A 138 -5.33 9.96 -3.78
CA ILE A 138 -5.94 9.36 -2.58
C ILE A 138 -7.07 10.29 -2.13
N LEU A 139 -8.33 9.95 -2.45
CA LEU A 139 -9.48 10.82 -2.14
C LEU A 139 -9.60 11.06 -0.64
N LYS A 140 -9.77 12.32 -0.21
CA LYS A 140 -9.90 12.71 1.20
C LYS A 140 -10.97 11.88 1.92
N GLU A 141 -12.09 11.59 1.26
CA GLU A 141 -13.22 10.81 1.79
C GLU A 141 -12.89 9.33 2.05
N ASN A 142 -11.84 8.81 1.42
CA ASN A 142 -11.36 7.45 1.65
C ASN A 142 -10.25 7.40 2.69
N GLN A 143 -9.66 8.54 3.07
CA GLN A 143 -8.53 8.56 3.99
C GLN A 143 -9.01 8.27 5.41
N SER A 144 -8.46 7.20 5.99
CA SER A 144 -8.40 6.95 7.43
C SER A 144 -6.97 6.53 7.76
N ARG A 145 -6.56 6.61 9.03
CA ARG A 145 -5.23 6.13 9.45
C ARG A 145 -5.04 4.67 9.04
N GLU A 146 -6.06 3.85 9.28
CA GLU A 146 -6.11 2.43 8.91
C GLU A 146 -5.99 2.26 7.40
N TYR A 147 -6.79 2.96 6.59
CA TYR A 147 -6.74 2.83 5.12
C TYR A 147 -5.36 3.20 4.56
N LEU A 148 -4.74 4.26 5.08
CA LEU A 148 -3.41 4.69 4.65
C LEU A 148 -2.32 3.66 5.00
N TYR A 149 -2.39 3.04 6.18
CA TYR A 149 -1.51 1.92 6.55
C TYR A 149 -1.74 0.70 5.66
N GLN A 150 -2.98 0.37 5.34
CA GLN A 150 -3.30 -0.74 4.44
C GLN A 150 -2.77 -0.51 3.01
N ILE A 151 -2.92 0.71 2.47
CA ILE A 151 -2.30 1.10 1.20
C ILE A 151 -0.78 0.96 1.30
N PHE A 152 -0.17 1.47 2.37
CA PHE A 152 1.26 1.38 2.58
C PHE A 152 1.75 -0.07 2.52
N ASN A 153 1.07 -0.97 3.21
CA ASN A 153 1.37 -2.40 3.19
C ASN A 153 1.24 -3.01 1.79
N LEU A 154 0.11 -2.79 1.10
CA LEU A 154 -0.07 -3.29 -0.26
C LEU A 154 1.03 -2.80 -1.20
N LEU A 155 1.39 -1.52 -1.13
CA LEU A 155 2.36 -0.91 -2.03
C LEU A 155 3.82 -1.23 -1.69
N THR A 156 4.14 -1.44 -0.42
CA THR A 156 5.49 -1.88 -0.01
C THR A 156 5.77 -3.34 -0.37
N SER A 157 4.73 -4.12 -0.66
CA SER A 157 4.87 -5.48 -1.17
C SER A 157 5.14 -5.59 -2.68
N ILE A 158 5.28 -4.47 -3.39
CA ILE A 158 5.67 -4.41 -4.80
C ILE A 158 7.20 -4.54 -4.93
N ASP A 159 7.69 -5.46 -5.76
CA ASP A 159 9.11 -5.80 -5.91
C ASP A 159 10.01 -4.62 -6.29
N ASP A 160 9.47 -3.66 -7.06
CA ASP A 160 10.21 -2.50 -7.56
C ASP A 160 9.72 -1.20 -6.89
N ILE A 161 9.61 -1.23 -5.56
CA ILE A 161 9.13 -0.10 -4.74
C ILE A 161 9.86 1.23 -5.03
N LYS A 162 11.10 1.19 -5.53
CA LYS A 162 11.87 2.38 -5.95
C LYS A 162 11.21 3.17 -7.09
N GLN A 163 10.26 2.58 -7.81
CA GLN A 163 9.48 3.27 -8.84
C GLN A 163 8.32 4.06 -8.26
N LEU A 164 7.94 3.83 -7.01
CA LEU A 164 6.87 4.54 -6.34
C LEU A 164 7.34 5.86 -5.75
N ASN A 165 6.42 6.83 -5.70
CA ASN A 165 6.63 8.09 -5.02
C ASN A 165 5.28 8.59 -4.45
N LEU A 166 5.33 9.24 -3.30
CA LEU A 166 4.18 9.93 -2.73
C LEU A 166 4.33 11.42 -2.99
N ASN A 167 3.27 12.10 -3.40
CA ASN A 167 3.29 13.55 -3.56
C ASN A 167 2.23 14.20 -2.67
N PHE A 168 2.71 14.78 -1.58
CA PHE A 168 1.92 15.66 -0.71
C PHE A 168 1.42 16.86 -1.50
N ARG A 169 0.10 17.01 -1.61
CA ARG A 169 -0.49 18.19 -2.23
C ARG A 169 -0.80 19.26 -1.20
N GLU A 170 -1.12 18.83 0.01
CA GLU A 170 -1.39 19.60 1.21
C GLU A 170 -0.20 20.46 1.60
N LEU A 171 1.02 19.97 1.32
CA LEU A 171 2.26 20.69 1.57
C LEU A 171 2.67 21.59 0.39
N GLN A 172 1.85 21.84 -0.64
CA GLN A 172 2.22 22.71 -1.78
C GLN A 172 1.69 24.14 -1.59
N ASP A 173 2.38 25.15 -2.14
CA ASP A 173 2.04 26.57 -1.92
C ASP A 173 0.60 26.86 -2.37
N GLN A 174 0.19 26.29 -3.51
CA GLN A 174 -1.18 26.40 -4.01
C GLN A 174 -2.25 25.88 -3.04
N TYR A 175 -1.92 24.87 -2.23
CA TYR A 175 -2.84 24.34 -1.22
C TYR A 175 -2.92 25.27 -0.02
N VAL A 176 -1.76 25.73 0.45
CA VAL A 176 -1.60 26.63 1.59
C VAL A 176 -2.23 28.01 1.34
N GLU A 177 -2.12 28.50 0.11
CA GLU A 177 -2.73 29.77 -0.34
C GLU A 177 -4.21 29.62 -0.70
N GLY A 178 -4.77 28.41 -0.62
CA GLY A 178 -6.18 28.14 -0.93
C GLY A 178 -6.54 28.19 -2.41
N ILE A 179 -5.55 28.32 -3.29
CA ILE A 179 -5.72 28.37 -4.76
C ILE A 179 -6.19 27.01 -5.30
N SER A 180 -5.64 25.90 -4.77
CA SER A 180 -6.02 24.56 -5.20
C SER A 180 -5.84 23.52 -4.09
N LYS A 181 -6.96 23.00 -3.56
CA LYS A 181 -6.97 21.94 -2.54
C LYS A 181 -6.97 20.55 -3.18
N ARG A 182 -5.83 20.16 -3.75
CA ARG A 182 -5.66 18.83 -4.37
C ARG A 182 -5.36 17.77 -3.31
N ASN A 183 -5.76 16.54 -3.59
CA ASN A 183 -5.47 15.37 -2.75
C ASN A 183 -4.01 14.89 -2.90
N THR A 184 -3.39 14.39 -1.83
CA THR A 184 -2.15 13.59 -1.91
C THR A 184 -2.24 12.52 -3.00
N GLN A 185 -1.13 12.32 -3.71
CA GLN A 185 -1.07 11.43 -4.87
C GLN A 185 -0.07 10.29 -4.68
N ILE A 186 -0.49 9.07 -4.97
CA ILE A 186 0.42 7.94 -5.22
C ILE A 186 0.89 8.07 -6.67
N ARG A 187 2.19 7.96 -6.89
CA ARG A 187 2.83 8.04 -8.20
C ARG A 187 3.70 6.84 -8.45
N ILE A 188 3.81 6.47 -9.71
CA ILE A 188 4.75 5.45 -10.20
C ILE A 188 5.54 5.98 -11.40
N ASN A 189 6.79 5.55 -11.56
CA ASN A 189 7.63 5.94 -12.69
C ASN A 189 6.93 5.59 -14.03
N LEU A 190 6.69 6.61 -14.85
CA LEU A 190 5.90 6.48 -16.08
C LEU A 190 6.58 5.59 -17.12
N ARG A 191 7.89 5.77 -17.33
CA ARG A 191 8.68 4.88 -18.21
C ARG A 191 8.60 3.43 -17.79
N TRP A 192 8.79 3.16 -16.50
CA TRP A 192 8.73 1.80 -15.96
C TRP A 192 7.33 1.18 -16.12
N PHE A 193 6.27 1.94 -15.81
CA PHE A 193 4.90 1.48 -15.99
C PHE A 193 4.62 1.19 -17.47
N TYR A 194 5.06 2.07 -18.37
CA TYR A 194 4.91 1.88 -19.81
C TYR A 194 5.55 0.58 -20.29
N ASP A 195 6.79 0.30 -19.87
CA ASP A 195 7.52 -0.90 -20.29
C ASP A 195 6.89 -2.19 -19.76
N LYS A 196 6.32 -2.18 -18.55
CA LYS A 196 5.78 -3.38 -17.91
C LYS A 196 4.29 -3.63 -18.12
N TYR A 197 3.45 -2.59 -18.05
CA TYR A 197 2.01 -2.74 -17.87
C TYR A 197 1.15 -2.09 -18.96
N LYS A 198 1.74 -1.44 -19.98
CA LYS A 198 0.94 -0.77 -21.04
C LYS A 198 -0.02 -1.74 -21.74
N TYR A 199 0.44 -2.94 -22.08
CA TYR A 199 -0.40 -3.93 -22.76
C TYR A 199 -1.48 -4.49 -21.85
N ASP A 200 -1.17 -4.70 -20.57
CA ASP A 200 -2.16 -5.12 -19.58
C ASP A 200 -3.22 -4.05 -19.33
N LEU A 201 -2.82 -2.77 -19.28
CA LEU A 201 -3.73 -1.65 -19.18
C LEU A 201 -4.72 -1.63 -20.34
N LYS A 202 -4.30 -2.01 -21.56
CA LYS A 202 -5.18 -2.10 -22.72
C LYS A 202 -6.33 -3.09 -22.50
N ASN A 203 -6.11 -4.15 -21.72
CA ASN A 203 -7.16 -5.14 -21.41
C ASN A 203 -8.20 -4.62 -20.40
N MET A 204 -8.01 -3.45 -19.80
CA MET A 204 -8.98 -2.82 -18.88
C MET A 204 -9.44 -1.45 -19.33
N ASN A 205 -8.59 -0.70 -20.04
CA ASN A 205 -8.80 0.69 -20.41
C ASN A 205 -7.99 1.06 -21.67
N ILE A 206 -8.57 0.82 -22.85
CA ILE A 206 -7.93 1.10 -24.15
C ILE A 206 -7.63 2.58 -24.34
N TYR A 207 -8.46 3.47 -23.82
CA TYR A 207 -8.25 4.91 -23.93
C TYR A 207 -7.00 5.35 -23.16
N LYS A 208 -6.83 4.89 -21.92
CA LYS A 208 -5.60 5.18 -21.16
C LYS A 208 -4.37 4.51 -21.76
N ALA A 209 -4.51 3.32 -22.34
CA ALA A 209 -3.42 2.69 -23.08
C ALA A 209 -3.03 3.52 -24.32
N ARG A 210 -4.00 4.08 -25.05
CA ARG A 210 -3.73 4.98 -26.18
C ARG A 210 -3.05 6.27 -25.76
N ILE A 211 -3.42 6.87 -24.62
CA ILE A 211 -2.70 8.03 -24.07
C ILE A 211 -1.20 7.73 -23.90
N LEU A 212 -0.86 6.53 -23.41
CA LEU A 212 0.53 6.09 -23.30
C LEU A 212 1.21 5.93 -24.67
N ASP A 213 0.48 5.45 -25.67
CA ASP A 213 1.01 5.26 -27.02
C ASP A 213 1.29 6.55 -27.77
N GLU A 214 0.37 7.51 -27.68
CA GLU A 214 0.56 8.85 -28.26
C GLU A 214 1.75 9.58 -27.64
N ASN A 215 2.08 9.27 -26.37
CA ASN A 215 3.21 9.84 -25.65
C ASN A 215 4.46 8.95 -25.68
N SER A 216 4.45 7.84 -26.41
CA SER A 216 5.49 6.81 -26.35
C SER A 216 6.89 7.32 -26.70
N SER A 217 7.00 8.23 -27.67
CA SER A 217 8.27 8.84 -28.07
C SER A 217 8.92 9.59 -26.89
N ILE A 218 8.14 10.42 -26.17
CA ILE A 218 8.60 11.17 -25.01
C ILE A 218 8.91 10.21 -23.85
N ILE A 219 7.98 9.29 -23.55
CA ILE A 219 8.12 8.34 -22.44
C ILE A 219 9.40 7.52 -22.60
N ARG A 220 9.72 7.08 -23.83
CA ARG A 220 10.90 6.26 -24.08
C ARG A 220 12.23 7.00 -23.85
N THR A 221 12.25 8.33 -23.88
CA THR A 221 13.46 9.10 -23.53
C THR A 221 13.69 9.25 -22.03
N LYS A 222 12.71 8.89 -21.19
CA LYS A 222 12.78 9.08 -19.75
C LYS A 222 13.52 7.94 -19.05
N ASN A 223 14.06 8.25 -17.88
CA ASN A 223 14.82 7.30 -17.07
C ASN A 223 13.92 6.48 -16.13
N ILE A 224 14.23 5.20 -16.00
CA ILE A 224 13.71 4.35 -14.92
C ILE A 224 14.53 4.60 -13.66
N ALA A 225 13.89 4.68 -12.50
CA ALA A 225 14.60 4.89 -11.24
C ALA A 225 15.52 3.69 -10.97
N GLN A 226 16.82 3.96 -10.78
CA GLN A 226 17.85 2.92 -10.59
C GLN A 226 18.13 2.61 -9.12
N ARG A 227 17.87 3.56 -8.23
CA ARG A 227 18.15 3.42 -6.79
C ARG A 227 16.87 3.61 -5.99
N LEU A 228 16.69 2.83 -4.94
CA LEU A 228 15.68 3.13 -3.93
C LEU A 228 16.07 4.45 -3.28
N LYS A 229 15.26 5.48 -3.54
CA LYS A 229 15.28 6.66 -2.68
C LYS A 229 14.39 6.31 -1.49
N PRO A 230 14.85 6.49 -0.23
CA PRO A 230 14.04 6.27 0.96
C PRO A 230 12.69 7.02 0.96
N GLN A 231 12.58 8.01 0.07
CA GLN A 231 11.44 8.88 -0.17
C GLN A 231 10.07 8.20 -0.16
N PHE A 232 9.81 7.07 -0.84
CA PHE A 232 8.40 6.59 -0.85
C PHE A 232 7.91 6.18 0.54
N ILE A 233 8.67 5.32 1.23
CA ILE A 233 8.30 4.84 2.56
C ILE A 233 8.37 5.94 3.59
N GLU A 234 9.47 6.69 3.64
CA GLU A 234 9.63 7.79 4.58
C GLU A 234 8.51 8.81 4.41
N ARG A 235 8.14 9.11 3.15
CA ARG A 235 7.04 10.03 2.87
C ARG A 235 5.69 9.45 3.27
N MET A 236 5.45 8.15 3.06
CA MET A 236 4.21 7.50 3.53
C MET A 236 4.11 7.50 5.05
N MET A 237 5.17 7.10 5.75
CA MET A 237 5.19 7.06 7.21
C MET A 237 5.08 8.47 7.80
N PHE A 238 5.78 9.44 7.23
CA PHE A 238 5.65 10.84 7.59
C PHE A 238 4.25 11.40 7.28
N TYR A 239 3.65 11.00 6.16
CA TYR A 239 2.26 11.36 5.86
C TYR A 239 1.34 10.90 6.98
N ILE A 240 1.40 9.60 7.29
CA ILE A 240 0.45 8.94 8.17
C ILE A 240 0.60 9.45 9.61
N ASN A 241 1.83 9.54 10.12
CA ASN A 241 2.10 9.86 11.52
C ASN A 241 2.25 11.36 11.80
N THR A 242 2.18 12.21 10.78
CA THR A 242 2.45 13.64 10.96
C THR A 242 1.49 14.47 10.14
N VAL A 243 1.55 14.39 8.80
CA VAL A 243 0.75 15.28 7.94
C VAL A 243 -0.75 15.01 8.06
N TYR A 244 -1.17 13.75 7.99
CA TYR A 244 -2.57 13.35 8.06
C TYR A 244 -3.18 13.70 9.43
N GLU A 245 -2.47 13.41 10.52
CA GLU A 245 -2.94 13.68 11.89
C GLU A 245 -2.98 15.18 12.19
N SER A 246 -1.91 15.90 11.85
CA SER A 246 -1.84 17.35 12.11
C SER A 246 -2.85 18.16 11.30
N LEU A 247 -3.20 17.70 10.08
CA LEU A 247 -4.18 18.37 9.23
C LEU A 247 -5.64 17.94 9.51
N ALA A 248 -5.85 16.85 10.26
CA ALA A 248 -7.18 16.47 10.71
C ALA A 248 -7.72 17.41 11.81
N ASP A 249 -6.83 17.95 12.65
CA ASP A 249 -7.19 18.79 13.81
C ASP A 249 -7.15 20.31 13.53
N GLU A 250 -6.52 20.77 12.45
CA GLU A 250 -6.23 22.21 12.23
C GLU A 250 -6.89 22.82 10.98
N GLU A 251 -8.19 22.61 10.76
CA GLU A 251 -8.95 23.43 9.81
C GLU A 251 -9.12 24.90 10.26
N ALA A 252 -8.62 25.29 11.44
CA ALA A 252 -8.93 26.57 12.09
C ALA A 252 -7.94 27.74 11.88
N HIS A 253 -6.67 27.53 11.50
CA HIS A 253 -5.69 28.64 11.42
C HIS A 253 -4.65 28.57 10.27
N PRO A 254 -4.83 29.36 9.19
CA PRO A 254 -3.93 29.38 8.02
C PRO A 254 -2.47 29.79 8.28
N SER A 255 -2.17 30.49 9.38
CA SER A 255 -0.80 30.85 9.79
C SER A 255 -0.03 29.65 10.37
N LEU A 256 -0.69 28.84 11.21
CA LEU A 256 -0.13 27.62 11.79
C LEU A 256 0.14 26.55 10.72
N ILE A 257 -0.76 26.40 9.74
CA ILE A 257 -0.56 25.51 8.59
C ILE A 257 0.70 25.93 7.78
N ARG A 258 0.92 27.23 7.59
CA ARG A 258 2.11 27.75 6.87
C ARG A 258 3.41 27.41 7.58
N GLU A 259 3.46 27.53 8.90
CA GLU A 259 4.64 27.22 9.69
C GLU A 259 4.94 25.72 9.71
N LYS A 260 3.91 24.89 9.96
CA LYS A 260 4.04 23.42 9.89
C LYS A 260 4.45 22.94 8.50
N VAL A 261 3.89 23.52 7.42
CA VAL A 261 4.30 23.15 6.05
C VAL A 261 5.76 23.50 5.79
N LYS A 262 6.27 24.62 6.28
CA LYS A 262 7.71 24.96 6.17
C LYS A 262 8.58 23.97 6.96
N GLU A 263 8.18 23.61 8.17
CA GLU A 263 8.85 22.60 9.00
C GLU A 263 8.88 21.25 8.28
N TYR A 264 7.72 20.78 7.82
CA TYR A 264 7.57 19.50 7.14
C TYR A 264 8.35 19.44 5.83
N ARG A 265 8.36 20.54 5.04
CA ARG A 265 9.24 20.64 3.86
C ARG A 265 10.72 20.59 4.25
N SER A 266 11.12 21.21 5.35
CA SER A 266 12.51 21.14 5.83
C SER A 266 12.92 19.71 6.21
N ILE A 267 12.01 18.95 6.84
CA ILE A 267 12.21 17.52 7.17
C ILE A 267 12.35 16.70 5.88
N LEU A 268 11.50 16.97 4.88
CA LEU A 268 11.46 16.23 3.63
C LEU A 268 12.57 16.59 2.63
N ASP A 269 13.10 17.83 2.68
CA ASP A 269 14.20 18.32 1.84
C ASP A 269 15.60 18.08 2.45
N PHE A 270 15.70 17.44 3.63
CA PHE A 270 16.96 17.05 4.30
C PHE A 270 18.13 18.04 4.09
N LYS A 271 17.96 19.29 4.51
CA LYS A 271 19.06 20.28 4.56
C LYS A 271 20.05 19.91 5.69
N ASP A 272 21.24 19.48 5.28
CA ASP A 272 22.50 19.21 6.03
C ASP A 272 22.41 18.23 7.22
N SER A 273 23.33 17.30 7.46
CA SER A 273 24.77 17.23 7.20
C SER A 273 25.22 15.77 7.17
N ASN A 274 26.46 15.55 6.75
CA ASN A 274 27.15 14.26 6.71
C ASN A 274 27.02 13.48 8.01
N GLU A 275 26.29 12.36 7.98
CA GLU A 275 26.62 11.09 8.62
C GLU A 275 25.51 10.09 8.24
N ASN A 276 25.88 8.94 7.67
CA ASN A 276 25.01 7.78 7.38
C ASN A 276 24.08 7.82 6.14
N LYS A 277 24.18 8.77 5.21
CA LYS A 277 23.41 8.71 3.94
C LYS A 277 23.83 7.57 3.00
N GLU A 278 25.02 6.97 3.18
CA GLU A 278 25.49 5.88 2.31
C GLU A 278 24.82 4.51 2.58
N GLU A 279 24.32 4.25 3.81
CA GLU A 279 23.68 2.97 4.14
C GLU A 279 22.24 2.86 3.62
N TYR A 280 21.45 3.94 3.71
CA TYR A 280 20.05 3.94 3.26
C TYR A 280 19.90 3.83 1.74
N ALA A 281 20.90 4.30 0.99
CA ALA A 281 20.89 4.33 -0.48
C ALA A 281 21.09 2.95 -1.16
N ARG A 282 21.33 1.88 -0.39
CA ARG A 282 21.70 0.53 -0.90
C ARG A 282 20.64 -0.56 -0.68
N SER A 283 19.57 -0.26 0.04
CA SER A 283 18.50 -1.20 0.39
C SER A 283 17.54 -1.37 -0.79
N ASN A 284 17.37 -2.59 -1.31
CA ASN A 284 16.42 -2.90 -2.41
C ASN A 284 15.21 -3.73 -1.92
N SER A 285 15.08 -3.97 -0.61
CA SER A 285 14.06 -4.89 -0.06
C SER A 285 13.36 -4.34 1.18
N ILE A 286 12.10 -4.72 1.38
CA ILE A 286 11.32 -4.40 2.60
C ILE A 286 11.97 -4.92 3.88
N ARG A 287 12.79 -5.98 3.80
CA ARG A 287 13.61 -6.46 4.92
C ARG A 287 14.68 -5.46 5.34
N ASP A 288 15.36 -4.85 4.38
CA ASP A 288 16.39 -3.84 4.67
C ASP A 288 15.75 -2.56 5.21
N LEU A 289 14.54 -2.24 4.76
CA LEU A 289 13.72 -1.21 5.38
C LEU A 289 13.34 -1.55 6.84
N ALA A 290 12.86 -2.76 7.10
CA ALA A 290 12.52 -3.21 8.45
C ALA A 290 13.73 -3.18 9.40
N LYS A 291 14.94 -3.51 8.91
CA LYS A 291 16.18 -3.34 9.67
C LYS A 291 16.46 -1.89 10.04
N ALA A 292 16.06 -0.94 9.22
CA ALA A 292 16.29 0.48 9.47
C ALA A 292 15.23 1.09 10.40
N LEU A 293 13.96 0.73 10.22
CA LEU A 293 12.83 1.40 10.89
C LEU A 293 12.37 0.74 12.19
N LEU A 294 12.49 -0.59 12.33
CA LEU A 294 12.06 -1.27 13.55
C LEU A 294 13.02 -0.95 14.71
N PRO A 295 12.56 -0.88 15.97
CA PRO A 295 13.44 -0.66 17.12
C PRO A 295 14.51 -1.75 17.24
N ASP A 296 15.74 -1.41 17.62
CA ASP A 296 16.87 -2.35 17.82
C ASP A 296 16.70 -3.17 19.14
N GLU A 297 15.57 -3.86 19.24
CA GLU A 297 15.24 -4.79 20.32
C GLU A 297 14.78 -6.14 19.77
N CYS A 298 14.84 -7.18 20.60
CA CYS A 298 14.27 -8.47 20.25
C CYS A 298 12.94 -8.67 20.98
N VAL A 299 11.85 -8.71 20.21
CA VAL A 299 10.48 -8.76 20.72
C VAL A 299 10.17 -10.08 21.45
N CYS A 300 10.96 -11.15 21.26
CA CYS A 300 10.69 -12.44 21.89
C CYS A 300 11.12 -12.52 23.35
N CYS A 301 12.21 -11.85 23.73
CA CYS A 301 12.79 -12.05 25.07
C CYS A 301 13.43 -10.79 25.68
N LYS A 302 13.08 -9.59 25.18
CA LYS A 302 13.55 -8.31 25.76
C LYS A 302 13.23 -8.13 27.25
N ASN A 303 12.17 -8.79 27.74
CA ASN A 303 11.76 -8.72 29.14
C ASN A 303 12.45 -9.79 30.02
N GLU A 304 13.21 -10.72 29.42
CA GLU A 304 13.85 -11.84 30.13
C GLU A 304 15.38 -11.72 30.13
N TYR A 305 15.97 -11.20 29.05
CA TYR A 305 17.42 -11.14 28.87
C TYR A 305 17.88 -9.82 28.25
N SER A 306 18.97 -9.28 28.79
CA SER A 306 19.70 -8.15 28.22
C SER A 306 20.17 -8.46 26.80
N LEU A 307 20.25 -7.45 25.93
CA LEU A 307 20.61 -7.68 24.52
C LEU A 307 22.08 -8.12 24.35
N SER A 308 22.96 -7.63 25.22
CA SER A 308 24.39 -7.97 25.26
C SER A 308 24.67 -9.46 25.46
N ASP A 309 23.76 -10.19 26.09
CA ASP A 309 24.00 -11.57 26.54
C ASP A 309 23.60 -12.59 25.47
N ARG A 310 23.01 -12.11 24.37
CA ARG A 310 22.32 -12.95 23.36
C ARG A 310 22.57 -12.53 21.92
N THR A 311 23.41 -11.52 21.73
CA THR A 311 23.94 -11.11 20.42
C THR A 311 25.20 -10.26 20.60
N PHE A 312 25.82 -9.86 19.50
CA PHE A 312 27.06 -9.08 19.46
C PHE A 312 26.83 -7.73 18.76
N LYS A 313 27.73 -6.77 18.98
CA LYS A 313 27.74 -5.49 18.25
C LYS A 313 28.38 -5.66 16.88
N TYR A 314 27.89 -4.93 15.87
CA TYR A 314 28.59 -4.85 14.59
C TYR A 314 29.99 -4.27 14.79
N ARG A 315 30.92 -4.67 13.91
CA ARG A 315 32.27 -4.11 13.92
C ARG A 315 32.18 -2.58 13.76
N ASP A 316 32.87 -1.86 14.63
CA ASP A 316 32.93 -0.40 14.63
C ASP A 316 31.55 0.30 14.77
N SER A 317 30.61 -0.35 15.47
CA SER A 317 29.27 0.19 15.72
C SER A 317 28.79 -0.10 17.13
N GLU A 318 27.99 0.82 17.69
CA GLU A 318 27.28 0.59 18.95
C GLU A 318 26.01 -0.26 18.78
N ARG A 319 25.62 -0.57 17.53
CA ARG A 319 24.41 -1.33 17.22
C ARG A 319 24.62 -2.83 17.37
N TYR A 320 23.64 -3.48 17.99
CA TYR A 320 23.61 -4.94 18.11
C TYR A 320 23.08 -5.63 16.86
N TYR A 321 23.62 -6.82 16.56
CA TYR A 321 23.16 -7.68 15.48
C TYR A 321 21.80 -8.30 15.83
N LEU A 322 20.79 -8.04 15.00
CA LEU A 322 19.45 -8.62 15.11
C LEU A 322 19.00 -9.12 13.74
N GLU A 323 18.14 -10.12 13.74
CA GLU A 323 17.61 -10.76 12.54
C GLU A 323 16.15 -10.33 12.35
N ILE A 324 15.76 -10.14 11.09
CA ILE A 324 14.35 -9.89 10.73
C ILE A 324 13.65 -11.23 10.63
N HIS A 325 12.59 -11.39 11.42
CA HIS A 325 11.74 -12.56 11.43
C HIS A 325 10.35 -12.22 10.91
N HIS A 326 9.82 -13.12 10.08
CA HIS A 326 8.45 -13.13 9.62
C HIS A 326 7.57 -13.81 10.66
N VAL A 327 6.65 -13.07 11.28
CA VAL A 327 5.76 -13.61 12.32
C VAL A 327 4.93 -14.75 11.75
N ILE A 328 4.37 -14.58 10.55
CA ILE A 328 3.74 -15.66 9.79
C ILE A 328 4.61 -15.96 8.57
N SER A 329 5.06 -17.22 8.45
CA SER A 329 5.91 -17.66 7.33
C SER A 329 5.07 -18.30 6.21
N PHE A 330 5.11 -17.74 5.00
CA PHE A 330 4.35 -18.22 3.84
C PHE A 330 5.23 -18.96 2.82
N ALA A 331 4.70 -19.95 2.09
CA ALA A 331 5.35 -20.77 1.03
C ALA A 331 6.26 -19.92 0.10
N SER A 332 7.58 -20.12 0.23
CA SER A 332 8.58 -20.40 -0.85
C SER A 332 9.01 -19.25 -1.75
N ASP A 333 8.34 -18.10 -1.72
CA ASP A 333 8.62 -17.04 -2.68
C ASP A 333 8.52 -15.69 -1.97
N ARG A 334 9.56 -14.86 -2.11
CA ARG A 334 9.86 -13.63 -1.32
C ARG A 334 8.88 -12.46 -1.53
N SER A 335 7.73 -12.78 -2.08
CA SER A 335 6.72 -11.92 -2.70
C SER A 335 5.46 -11.98 -1.85
N GLY A 336 5.69 -11.80 -0.57
CA GLY A 336 4.71 -11.92 0.49
C GLY A 336 4.95 -10.89 1.59
N ASP A 337 6.18 -10.39 1.69
CA ASP A 337 6.67 -9.58 2.79
C ASP A 337 5.80 -8.33 2.96
N GLN A 338 5.15 -8.25 4.13
CA GLN A 338 4.42 -7.09 4.62
C GLN A 338 5.21 -6.52 5.78
N PHE A 339 5.34 -5.19 5.86
CA PHE A 339 6.10 -4.57 6.93
C PHE A 339 5.53 -4.95 8.31
N ASP A 340 4.20 -5.01 8.43
CA ASP A 340 3.50 -5.38 9.67
C ASP A 340 3.68 -6.84 10.11
N ASN A 341 4.18 -7.71 9.22
CA ASN A 341 4.50 -9.11 9.50
C ASN A 341 5.98 -9.30 9.89
N LEU A 342 6.77 -8.22 9.99
CA LEU A 342 8.19 -8.27 10.28
C LEU A 342 8.48 -7.78 11.71
N VAL A 343 9.34 -8.51 12.41
CA VAL A 343 9.85 -8.14 13.72
C VAL A 343 11.37 -8.35 13.81
N LYS A 344 12.03 -7.63 14.71
CA LYS A 344 13.44 -7.89 15.05
C LYS A 344 13.54 -8.88 16.18
N VAL A 345 14.43 -9.86 16.03
CA VAL A 345 14.70 -10.92 17.01
C VAL A 345 16.20 -11.16 17.12
N CYS A 346 16.68 -11.64 18.27
CA CYS A 346 18.08 -12.05 18.41
C CYS A 346 18.31 -13.40 17.71
N PRO A 347 19.56 -13.75 17.35
CA PRO A 347 19.85 -14.98 16.63
C PRO A 347 19.35 -16.24 17.34
N ALA A 348 19.44 -16.28 18.67
CA ALA A 348 18.95 -17.41 19.46
C ALA A 348 17.43 -17.60 19.33
N CYS A 349 16.64 -16.52 19.49
CA CYS A 349 15.19 -16.59 19.33
C CYS A 349 14.79 -16.89 17.89
N HIS A 350 15.49 -16.32 16.90
CA HIS A 350 15.19 -16.58 15.49
C HIS A 350 15.36 -18.06 15.14
N ARG A 351 16.45 -18.67 15.61
CA ARG A 351 16.68 -20.11 15.43
C ARG A 351 15.62 -20.94 16.16
N ALA A 352 15.26 -20.57 17.38
CA ALA A 352 14.21 -21.26 18.12
C ALA A 352 12.84 -21.21 17.41
N LEU A 353 12.54 -20.16 16.65
CA LEU A 353 11.30 -20.01 15.89
C LEU A 353 11.27 -20.75 14.53
N THR A 354 12.32 -21.52 14.20
CA THR A 354 12.25 -22.46 13.06
C THR A 354 11.32 -23.62 13.39
N LYS A 355 10.46 -24.06 12.46
CA LYS A 355 9.46 -25.13 12.72
C LYS A 355 10.12 -26.38 13.33
N ASN A 356 9.55 -26.89 14.41
CA ASN A 356 10.01 -28.09 15.13
C ASN A 356 11.48 -28.04 15.59
N ARG A 357 12.09 -26.86 15.72
CA ARG A 357 13.50 -26.72 16.12
C ARG A 357 13.71 -26.79 17.63
N ALA A 358 12.76 -26.27 18.39
CA ALA A 358 12.80 -26.22 19.86
C ALA A 358 11.50 -26.81 20.42
N ASP A 359 11.44 -26.99 21.75
CA ASP A 359 10.22 -27.46 22.41
C ASP A 359 9.01 -26.60 22.03
N GLU A 360 7.89 -27.24 21.68
CA GLU A 360 6.68 -26.55 21.25
C GLU A 360 6.22 -25.49 22.26
N SER A 361 6.24 -25.84 23.55
CA SER A 361 5.88 -24.92 24.64
C SER A 361 6.78 -23.67 24.66
N TYR A 362 8.07 -23.84 24.37
CA TYR A 362 9.01 -22.73 24.25
C TYR A 362 8.75 -21.90 23.01
N GLN A 363 8.51 -22.51 21.85
CA GLN A 363 8.17 -21.78 20.61
C GLN A 363 6.88 -20.97 20.79
N LYS A 364 5.84 -21.57 21.36
CA LYS A 364 4.57 -20.90 21.67
C LYS A 364 4.75 -19.76 22.68
N LYS A 365 5.65 -19.90 23.66
CA LYS A 365 6.02 -18.81 24.57
C LYS A 365 6.65 -17.64 23.80
N LEU A 366 7.61 -17.90 22.92
CA LEU A 366 8.25 -16.86 22.10
C LEU A 366 7.24 -16.15 21.19
N ILE A 367 6.29 -16.90 20.60
CA ILE A 367 5.20 -16.36 19.80
C ILE A 367 4.28 -15.46 20.64
N SER A 368 3.83 -15.92 21.82
CA SER A 368 3.03 -15.08 22.73
C SER A 368 3.76 -13.78 23.09
N ASN A 369 5.08 -13.85 23.32
CA ASN A 369 5.90 -12.67 23.59
C ASN A 369 5.97 -11.73 22.37
N ILE A 370 6.07 -12.23 21.14
CA ILE A 370 6.00 -11.41 19.91
C ILE A 370 4.67 -10.64 19.89
N LEU A 371 3.55 -11.33 20.07
CA LEU A 371 2.21 -10.72 20.01
C LEU A 371 1.98 -9.73 21.15
N LYS A 372 2.57 -9.94 22.34
CA LYS A 372 2.49 -8.99 23.44
C LYS A 372 3.35 -7.75 23.23
N ASN A 373 4.56 -7.93 22.68
CA ASN A 373 5.56 -6.88 22.59
C ASN A 373 5.48 -6.08 21.27
N SER A 374 4.76 -6.57 20.26
CA SER A 374 4.54 -5.89 18.98
C SER A 374 3.05 -5.77 18.71
N ALA A 375 2.48 -4.60 19.01
CA ALA A 375 1.08 -4.31 18.70
C ALA A 375 0.78 -4.44 17.21
N THR A 376 1.72 -4.03 16.35
CA THR A 376 1.61 -4.18 14.89
C THR A 376 1.47 -5.64 14.48
N ALA A 377 2.35 -6.53 14.98
CA ALA A 377 2.28 -7.95 14.66
C ALA A 377 1.01 -8.59 15.22
N ASN A 378 0.60 -8.22 16.43
CA ASN A 378 -0.63 -8.72 17.03
C ASN A 378 -1.86 -8.33 16.22
N ASN A 379 -1.97 -7.06 15.85
CA ASN A 379 -3.07 -6.56 15.03
C ASN A 379 -3.09 -7.25 13.67
N TYR A 380 -1.92 -7.52 13.07
CA TYR A 380 -1.84 -8.26 11.81
C TYR A 380 -2.34 -9.70 11.94
N VAL A 381 -1.98 -10.42 13.02
CA VAL A 381 -2.48 -11.78 13.27
C VAL A 381 -3.97 -11.78 13.55
N GLU A 382 -4.46 -10.87 14.41
CA GLU A 382 -5.89 -10.71 14.71
C GLU A 382 -6.71 -10.43 13.45
N PHE A 383 -6.15 -9.60 12.58
CA PHE A 383 -6.77 -9.24 11.32
C PHE A 383 -6.97 -10.44 10.38
N LEU A 384 -6.09 -11.44 10.43
CA LEU A 384 -6.16 -12.63 9.58
C LEU A 384 -7.09 -13.72 10.13
N LEU A 385 -7.43 -13.69 11.41
CA LEU A 385 -8.31 -14.66 12.06
C LEU A 385 -9.79 -14.28 11.88
N GLU A 386 -10.66 -15.28 11.79
CA GLU A 386 -12.11 -15.07 11.89
C GLU A 386 -12.54 -15.14 13.36
N PRO A 387 -13.20 -14.11 13.91
CA PRO A 387 -13.71 -14.15 15.27
C PRO A 387 -14.87 -15.15 15.41
N PRO A 388 -15.11 -15.71 16.61
CA PRO A 388 -14.40 -15.42 17.85
C PRO A 388 -13.06 -16.17 17.96
N PHE A 389 -12.07 -15.51 18.54
CA PHE A 389 -10.76 -16.11 18.86
C PHE A 389 -10.25 -15.59 20.22
N ASN A 390 -9.38 -16.36 20.87
CA ASN A 390 -8.68 -16.01 22.10
C ASN A 390 -7.16 -15.92 21.88
N GLU A 391 -6.38 -15.61 22.91
CA GLU A 391 -4.91 -15.47 22.80
C GLU A 391 -4.23 -16.77 22.34
N LYS A 392 -4.71 -17.92 22.82
CA LYS A 392 -4.19 -19.23 22.45
C LYS A 392 -4.39 -19.50 20.96
N ASP A 393 -5.56 -19.16 20.41
CA ASP A 393 -5.87 -19.35 19.00
C ASP A 393 -4.89 -18.56 18.11
N LYS A 394 -4.51 -17.34 18.52
CA LYS A 394 -3.49 -16.53 17.83
C LYS A 394 -2.12 -17.19 17.83
N VAL A 395 -1.70 -17.70 18.99
CA VAL A 395 -0.41 -18.35 19.16
C VAL A 395 -0.35 -19.65 18.34
N ASP A 396 -1.40 -20.45 18.40
CA ASP A 396 -1.50 -21.71 17.66
C ASP A 396 -1.52 -21.45 16.14
N TYR A 397 -2.26 -20.44 15.68
CA TYR A 397 -2.27 -20.04 14.26
C TYR A 397 -0.88 -19.66 13.74
N VAL A 398 -0.13 -18.85 14.50
CA VAL A 398 1.24 -18.48 14.13
C VAL A 398 2.18 -19.70 14.17
N TYR A 399 2.05 -20.54 15.20
CA TYR A 399 2.87 -21.74 15.38
C TYR A 399 2.74 -22.72 14.20
N GLU A 400 1.52 -22.94 13.73
CA GLU A 400 1.26 -23.82 12.57
C GLU A 400 1.93 -23.33 11.27
N LYS A 401 2.13 -22.01 11.16
CA LYS A 401 2.75 -21.32 10.03
C LYS A 401 4.24 -21.04 10.22
N LEU A 402 4.88 -21.54 11.27
CA LEU A 402 6.35 -21.54 11.32
C LEU A 402 6.92 -22.38 10.17
N LYS A 403 8.17 -22.09 9.79
CA LYS A 403 8.90 -22.82 8.75
C LYS A 403 10.25 -23.32 9.21
#